data_AF-A0A238YK20-F1
#
_entry.id   AF-A0A238YK20-F1
#
_cell.length_a   1.000
_cell.length_b   1.000
_cell.length_c   1.000
_cell.angle_alpha   90.00
_cell.angle_beta   90.00
_cell.angle_gamma   90.00
#
_symmetry.space_group_name_H-M   'P 1'
#
loop_
_entity.id
_entity.type
_entity.pdbx_description
1 polymer ?
#
loop_
_entity_poly.entity_id
_entity_poly.type
_entity_poly.pdbx_seq_one_letter_code
_entity_poly.pdbx_strand_id
1 'polypeptide(L)'
;MVDIRGEWDNSIQKFCLIADIVTHLVGVAEKEPSDFLVEQGLLVGTTEYFSKSHVLKRTYEDEEHPFGWMQDGVFELFDQEERLYCWRTEEDLVEVASKLP
;
A
#
# COMPACT_ATOMS: atom_id res chain seq x y z
N MET A 1 -14.98 -8.14 8.20
CA MET A 1 -15.27 -9.52 7.75
C MET A 1 -14.00 -10.27 8.03
N VAL A 2 -14.02 -11.04 9.12
CA VAL A 2 -12.85 -11.79 9.58
C VAL A 2 -12.74 -13.07 8.77
N ASP A 3 -11.53 -13.50 8.43
CA ASP A 3 -11.34 -14.80 7.83
C ASP A 3 -11.77 -15.95 8.78
N ILE A 4 -11.85 -17.18 8.26
CA ILE A 4 -12.30 -18.35 9.03
C ILE A 4 -11.34 -18.70 10.18
N ARG A 5 -10.08 -18.26 10.09
CA ARG A 5 -9.03 -18.56 11.07
C ARG A 5 -8.87 -17.46 12.13
N GLY A 6 -9.55 -16.32 11.98
CA GLY A 6 -9.34 -15.17 12.84
C GLY A 6 -8.01 -14.45 12.59
N GLU A 7 -7.32 -14.76 11.48
CA GLU A 7 -5.96 -14.27 11.22
C GLU A 7 -5.99 -12.84 10.62
N TRP A 8 -7.11 -12.44 10.01
CA TRP A 8 -7.24 -11.13 9.34
C TRP A 8 -8.68 -10.58 9.48
N ASP A 9 -8.83 -9.29 9.82
CA ASP A 9 -10.13 -8.59 9.85
C ASP A 9 -10.24 -7.58 8.69
N ASN A 10 -11.07 -7.90 7.70
CA ASN A 10 -11.45 -6.94 6.67
C ASN A 10 -12.42 -5.91 7.26
N SER A 11 -11.89 -4.84 7.84
CA SER A 11 -12.74 -3.73 8.26
C SER A 11 -13.55 -3.22 7.06
N ILE A 12 -14.83 -2.90 7.25
CA ILE A 12 -15.71 -2.40 6.18
C ILE A 12 -15.05 -1.17 5.57
N GLN A 13 -14.97 -1.13 4.23
CA GLN A 13 -14.44 0.02 3.49
C GLN A 13 -15.18 1.30 3.93
N LYS A 14 -14.54 2.13 4.76
CA LYS A 14 -15.18 3.26 5.43
C LYS A 14 -15.42 4.46 4.51
N PHE A 15 -14.73 4.51 3.36
CA PHE A 15 -14.87 5.54 2.35
C PHE A 15 -14.57 4.98 0.95
N CYS A 16 -15.26 5.49 -0.06
CA CYS A 16 -15.01 5.19 -1.47
C CYS A 16 -14.44 6.46 -2.11
N LEU A 17 -13.21 6.38 -2.60
CA LEU A 17 -12.56 7.47 -3.32
C LEU A 17 -12.76 7.24 -4.82
N ILE A 18 -13.18 8.25 -5.57
CA ILE A 18 -13.38 8.19 -7.03
C ILE A 18 -12.11 8.69 -7.70
N ALA A 19 -11.39 7.85 -8.43
CA ALA A 19 -10.09 8.21 -9.01
C ALA A 19 -10.15 9.38 -9.99
N ASP A 20 -11.27 9.59 -10.68
CA ASP A 20 -11.41 10.59 -11.75
C ASP A 20 -11.13 12.03 -11.27
N ILE A 21 -11.39 12.32 -9.99
CA ILE A 21 -11.24 13.67 -9.42
C ILE A 21 -9.92 13.91 -8.70
N VAL A 22 -9.10 12.87 -8.48
CA VAL A 22 -7.84 13.00 -7.74
C VAL A 22 -6.64 13.01 -8.69
N THR A 23 -5.65 13.83 -8.36
CA THR A 23 -4.39 13.91 -9.10
C THR A 23 -3.48 12.74 -8.74
N HIS A 24 -3.31 12.48 -7.44
CA HIS A 24 -2.45 11.42 -6.93
C HIS A 24 -3.13 10.67 -5.79
N LEU A 25 -2.86 9.38 -5.72
CA LEU A 25 -3.24 8.48 -4.63
C LEU A 25 -1.99 8.01 -3.92
N VAL A 26 -2.02 8.03 -2.59
CA VAL A 26 -0.89 7.61 -1.77
C VAL A 26 -1.36 6.50 -0.85
N GLY A 27 -0.81 5.31 -1.05
CA GLY A 27 -0.98 4.16 -0.16
C GLY A 27 0.20 4.05 0.79
N VAL A 28 -0.05 3.86 2.08
CA VAL A 28 1.01 3.57 3.06
C VAL A 28 0.79 2.13 3.54
N ALA A 29 1.80 1.29 3.33
CA ALA A 29 1.73 -0.13 3.66
C ALA A 29 2.56 -0.42 4.91
N GLU A 30 1.86 -0.85 5.96
CA GLU A 30 2.42 -1.33 7.21
C GLU A 30 1.77 -2.66 7.57
N LYS A 31 2.57 -3.62 8.03
CA LYS A 31 2.10 -4.92 8.51
C LYS A 31 1.13 -4.76 9.68
N GLU A 32 1.49 -3.91 10.64
CA GLU A 32 0.66 -3.60 11.81
C GLU A 32 0.17 -2.15 11.72
N PRO A 33 -1.13 -1.87 11.93
CA PRO A 33 -2.18 -2.77 12.44
C PRO A 33 -3.06 -3.45 11.38
N SER A 34 -2.87 -3.21 10.08
CA SER A 34 -3.90 -3.52 9.08
C SER A 34 -3.42 -4.32 7.87
N ASP A 35 -2.11 -4.54 7.73
CA ASP A 35 -1.48 -5.28 6.64
C ASP A 35 -1.98 -4.94 5.22
N PHE A 36 -2.53 -3.74 5.01
CA PHE A 36 -2.89 -3.04 3.76
C PHE A 36 -3.41 -3.86 2.54
N LEU A 37 -3.96 -5.06 2.72
CA LEU A 37 -4.16 -6.04 1.63
C LEU A 37 -5.32 -5.69 0.69
N VAL A 38 -6.47 -5.28 1.21
CA VAL A 38 -7.68 -5.01 0.39
C VAL A 38 -7.52 -3.72 -0.39
N GLU A 39 -7.03 -2.68 0.26
CA GLU A 39 -6.81 -1.37 -0.33
C GLU A 39 -5.76 -1.41 -1.44
N GLN A 40 -4.71 -2.24 -1.31
CA GLN A 40 -3.75 -2.49 -2.39
C GLN A 40 -4.41 -3.03 -3.65
N GLY A 41 -5.34 -4.00 -3.49
CA GLY A 41 -6.10 -4.55 -4.60
C GLY A 41 -6.91 -3.50 -5.36
N LEU A 42 -7.38 -2.44 -4.67
CA LEU A 42 -8.08 -1.33 -5.31
C LEU A 42 -7.15 -0.45 -6.15
N LEU A 43 -5.91 -0.24 -5.70
CA LEU A 43 -4.93 0.57 -6.44
C LEU A 43 -4.59 -0.06 -7.79
N VAL A 44 -4.48 -1.39 -7.84
CA VAL A 44 -4.20 -2.14 -9.08
C VAL A 44 -5.45 -2.60 -9.82
N GLY A 45 -6.65 -2.35 -9.27
CA GLY A 45 -7.91 -2.84 -9.81
C GLY A 45 -8.28 -2.24 -11.16
N THR A 46 -7.73 -1.08 -11.51
CA THR A 46 -7.89 -0.44 -12.83
C THR A 46 -6.62 0.30 -13.23
N THR A 47 -6.41 0.49 -14.53
CA THR A 47 -5.28 1.28 -15.05
C THR A 47 -5.32 2.72 -14.55
N GLU A 48 -6.50 3.30 -14.37
CA GLU A 48 -6.63 4.68 -13.91
C GLU A 48 -6.13 4.84 -12.46
N TYR A 49 -6.63 4.02 -11.53
CA TYR A 49 -6.17 4.04 -10.14
C TYR A 49 -4.68 3.74 -10.07
N PHE A 50 -4.23 2.73 -10.82
CA PHE A 50 -2.83 2.35 -10.84
C PHE A 50 -1.96 3.52 -11.28
N SER A 51 -2.28 4.17 -12.41
CA SER A 51 -1.52 5.30 -12.96
C SER A 51 -1.38 6.50 -12.02
N LYS A 52 -2.34 6.71 -11.13
CA LYS A 52 -2.37 7.83 -10.18
C LYS A 52 -1.75 7.49 -8.82
N SER A 53 -1.42 6.21 -8.58
CA SER A 53 -1.03 5.72 -7.26
C SER A 53 0.47 5.68 -7.04
N HIS A 54 0.88 6.03 -5.81
CA HIS A 54 2.21 5.90 -5.24
C HIS A 54 2.09 5.11 -3.94
N VAL A 55 3.04 4.20 -3.66
CA VAL A 55 2.98 3.32 -2.49
C VAL A 55 4.22 3.47 -1.64
N LEU A 56 4.04 3.69 -0.34
CA LEU A 56 5.10 3.78 0.66
C LEU A 56 5.10 2.48 1.48
N LYS A 57 6.04 1.59 1.16
CA LYS A 57 6.22 0.30 1.81
C LYS A 57 7.14 0.43 3.03
N ARG A 58 6.65 0.04 4.21
CA ARG A 58 7.49 -0.07 5.40
C ARG A 58 8.44 -1.27 5.28
N THR A 59 9.69 -1.04 5.64
CA THR A 59 10.73 -2.07 5.74
C THR A 59 11.00 -2.39 7.21
N TYR A 60 11.26 -3.66 7.49
CA TYR A 60 11.44 -4.19 8.85
C TYR A 60 12.79 -4.93 8.91
N GLU A 61 13.55 -4.75 9.97
CA GLU A 61 14.88 -5.39 10.09
C GLU A 61 14.80 -6.89 10.38
N ASP A 62 13.82 -7.29 11.18
CA ASP A 62 13.74 -8.64 11.74
C ASP A 62 12.87 -9.58 10.89
N GLU A 63 12.44 -9.14 9.70
CA GLU A 63 11.51 -9.91 8.86
C GLU A 63 11.79 -9.68 7.38
N GLU A 64 12.23 -10.75 6.70
CA GLU A 64 12.58 -10.73 5.27
C GLU A 64 11.36 -10.57 4.37
N HIS A 65 10.22 -11.14 4.79
CA HIS A 65 8.94 -11.09 4.08
C HIS A 65 7.80 -10.69 5.03
N PRO A 66 7.72 -9.39 5.39
CA PRO A 66 6.72 -8.90 6.34
C PRO A 66 5.32 -8.84 5.75
N PHE A 67 5.19 -8.95 4.42
CA PHE A 67 3.93 -8.91 3.68
C PHE A 67 3.67 -10.26 3.00
N GLY A 68 2.40 -10.54 2.68
CA GLY A 68 2.02 -11.73 1.94
C GLY A 68 2.39 -11.66 0.45
N TRP A 69 2.53 -12.84 -0.18
CA TRP A 69 2.90 -13.00 -1.60
C TRP A 69 2.05 -12.17 -2.58
N MET A 70 0.76 -11.96 -2.27
CA MET A 70 -0.13 -11.16 -3.10
C MET A 70 0.23 -9.67 -3.06
N GLN A 71 0.67 -9.19 -1.89
CA GLN A 71 1.10 -7.81 -1.70
C GLN A 71 2.46 -7.58 -2.35
N ASP A 72 3.37 -8.56 -2.25
CA ASP A 72 4.66 -8.51 -2.95
C ASP A 72 4.48 -8.33 -4.45
N GLY A 73 3.54 -9.04 -5.08
CA GLY A 73 3.21 -8.83 -6.49
C GLY A 73 2.71 -7.39 -6.77
N VAL A 74 1.93 -6.79 -5.87
CA VAL A 74 1.50 -5.38 -6.02
C VAL A 74 2.68 -4.43 -5.87
N PHE A 75 3.57 -4.67 -4.90
CA PHE A 75 4.76 -3.85 -4.72
C PHE A 75 5.68 -3.91 -5.93
N GLU A 76 5.91 -5.09 -6.51
CA GLU A 76 6.70 -5.27 -7.73
C GLU A 76 6.13 -4.46 -8.91
N LEU A 77 4.80 -4.40 -9.07
CA LEU A 77 4.17 -3.59 -10.10
C LEU A 77 4.45 -2.09 -9.91
N PHE A 78 4.41 -1.59 -8.68
CA PHE A 78 4.72 -0.19 -8.40
C PHE A 78 6.22 0.12 -8.52
N ASP A 79 7.08 -0.83 -8.19
CA ASP A 79 8.54 -0.71 -8.30
C ASP A 79 8.98 -0.59 -9.77
N GLN A 80 8.40 -1.42 -10.64
CA GLN A 80 8.62 -1.36 -12.10
C GLN A 80 8.30 0.01 -12.72
N GLU A 81 7.42 0.75 -12.08
CA GLU A 81 6.93 2.05 -12.54
C GLU A 81 7.52 3.23 -11.74
N GLU A 82 8.56 2.98 -10.93
CA GLU A 82 9.24 3.97 -10.08
C GLU A 82 8.30 4.71 -9.11
N ARG A 83 7.24 4.02 -8.67
CA ARG A 83 6.17 4.54 -7.79
C ARG A 83 6.07 3.82 -6.46
N LEU A 84 6.99 2.90 -6.18
CA LEU A 84 7.20 2.30 -4.88
C LEU A 84 8.31 3.04 -4.14
N TYR A 85 8.04 3.40 -2.89
CA TYR A 85 9.00 4.04 -2.00
C TYR A 85 9.11 3.23 -0.71
N CYS A 86 10.32 3.16 -0.15
CA CYS A 86 10.59 2.41 1.06
C CYS A 86 10.94 3.34 2.22
N TRP A 87 10.43 3.03 3.41
CA TRP A 87 10.74 3.77 4.63
C TRP A 87 10.90 2.79 5.80
N ARG A 88 11.51 3.26 6.90
CA ARG A 88 11.75 2.42 8.08
C ARG A 88 11.36 3.12 9.36
N THR A 89 11.78 4.37 9.52
CA THR A 89 11.45 5.23 10.65
C THR A 89 10.44 6.31 10.25
N GLU A 90 9.81 6.95 11.22
CA GLU A 90 8.91 8.09 10.95
C GLU A 90 9.64 9.25 10.25
N GLU A 91 10.93 9.46 10.56
CA GLU A 91 11.76 10.47 9.89
C GLU A 91 11.96 10.13 8.41
N ASP A 92 12.25 8.86 8.10
CA ASP A 92 12.36 8.37 6.71
C ASP A 92 11.03 8.54 5.97
N LEU A 93 9.90 8.26 6.64
CA LEU A 93 8.58 8.42 6.06
C LEU A 93 8.31 9.86 5.64
N VAL A 94 8.66 10.83 6.51
CA VAL A 94 8.54 12.25 6.21
C VAL A 94 9.44 12.65 5.03
N GLU A 95 10.68 12.15 5.01
CA GLU A 95 11.60 12.42 3.91
C GLU A 95 11.09 11.85 2.58
N VAL A 96 10.63 10.61 2.56
CA VAL A 96 10.07 9.95 1.39
C VAL A 96 8.81 10.66 0.90
N ALA A 97 7.91 11.01 1.82
CA ALA A 97 6.68 11.73 1.49
C ALA A 97 6.95 13.09 0.84
N SER A 98 8.07 13.75 1.18
CA SER A 98 8.46 15.02 0.55
C SER A 98 8.88 14.90 -0.92
N LYS A 99 9.14 13.68 -1.40
CA LYS A 99 9.54 13.37 -2.79
C LYS A 99 8.35 12.99 -3.68
N LEU A 100 7.16 12.85 -3.09
CA LEU A 100 5.93 12.56 -3.83
C LEU A 100 5.53 13.77 -4.71
N PRO A 101 4.88 13.53 -5.86
CA PRO A 101 4.45 14.58 -6.79
C PRO A 101 3.29 15.45 -6.28
#